data_AF-A0A832MP51-F1
#
_entry.id   AF-A0A832MP51-F1
#
_cell.length_a   1.000
_cell.length_b   1.000
_cell.length_c   1.000
_cell.angle_alpha   90.00
_cell.angle_beta   90.00
_cell.angle_gamma   90.00
#
_symmetry.space_group_name_H-M   'P 1'
#
loop_
_entity.id
_entity.type
_entity.pdbx_description
1 polymer ?
#
loop_
_entity_poly.entity_id
_entity_poly.type
_entity_poly.pdbx_seq_one_letter_code
_entity_poly.pdbx_strand_id
1 'polypeptide(L)'
;MKNLLAQVSIQNIFPPARTYQTPGKLISVILKNVYVFAGILLFVLLIFGGFSVIMGAGENDPKKTAAGKKAITSALIGFLIVFASYWIIRIIEIITGINILGGGGLG
;
A
#
# COMPACT_ATOMS: atom_id res chain seq x y z
N MET A 1 35.15 -34.27 -22.97
CA MET A 1 34.69 -33.61 -24.21
C MET A 1 33.17 -33.67 -24.29
N LYS A 2 32.50 -32.55 -23.98
CA LYS A 2 31.31 -32.01 -24.65
C LYS A 2 30.84 -30.79 -23.84
N ASN A 3 31.25 -29.63 -24.33
CA ASN A 3 30.49 -28.40 -24.48
C ASN A 3 29.76 -27.89 -23.23
N LEU A 4 30.25 -26.82 -22.60
CA LEU A 4 30.06 -25.44 -23.09
C LEU A 4 28.58 -25.16 -23.36
N LEU A 5 27.79 -24.97 -22.30
CA LEU A 5 26.88 -23.83 -22.20
C LEU A 5 26.89 -23.41 -20.73
N ALA A 6 27.81 -22.50 -20.45
CA ALA A 6 27.72 -21.47 -19.43
C ALA A 6 26.35 -21.36 -18.73
N GLN A 7 26.03 -22.23 -17.78
CA GLN A 7 25.13 -21.84 -16.71
C GLN A 7 25.95 -20.93 -15.79
N VAL A 8 26.20 -19.72 -16.28
CA VAL A 8 26.58 -18.62 -15.43
C VAL A 8 25.34 -18.41 -14.57
N SER A 9 25.33 -19.03 -13.40
CA SER A 9 24.43 -18.67 -12.32
C SER A 9 24.77 -17.22 -11.95
N ILE A 10 24.16 -16.26 -12.65
CA ILE A 10 24.26 -14.82 -12.41
C ILE A 10 24.05 -14.51 -10.91
N GLN A 11 23.28 -15.36 -10.22
CA GLN A 11 23.02 -15.35 -8.78
C GLN A 11 24.28 -15.47 -7.90
N ASN A 12 25.36 -16.10 -8.37
CA ASN A 12 26.62 -16.24 -7.62
C ASN A 12 27.64 -15.14 -7.93
N ILE A 13 27.43 -14.39 -9.02
CA ILE A 13 28.38 -13.39 -9.50
C ILE A 13 27.87 -11.96 -9.23
N PHE A 14 26.55 -11.77 -9.08
CA PHE A 14 25.92 -10.51 -8.69
C PHE A 14 25.07 -10.66 -7.42
N PRO A 15 25.66 -10.51 -6.22
CA PRO A 15 24.95 -10.55 -4.93
C PRO A 15 23.74 -9.59 -4.81
N PRO A 16 23.74 -8.37 -5.40
CA PRO A 16 22.57 -7.48 -5.38
C PRO A 16 21.34 -8.05 -6.10
N ALA A 17 21.58 -8.91 -7.11
CA ALA A 17 20.56 -9.69 -7.80
C ALA A 17 20.10 -10.91 -6.96
N ARG A 18 20.40 -10.98 -5.66
CA ARG A 18 19.67 -11.82 -4.69
C ARG A 18 18.76 -11.00 -3.79
N THR A 19 19.14 -9.77 -3.50
CA THR A 19 18.42 -8.91 -2.55
C THR A 19 17.25 -8.17 -3.22
N TYR A 20 17.39 -7.77 -4.50
CA TYR A 20 16.35 -7.12 -5.31
C TYR A 20 16.15 -7.83 -6.65
N GLN A 21 15.88 -9.14 -6.60
CA GLN A 21 15.72 -9.99 -7.79
C GLN A 21 14.62 -9.53 -8.75
N THR A 22 13.60 -8.83 -8.23
CA THR A 22 12.44 -8.42 -9.00
C THR A 22 11.94 -7.05 -8.53
N PRO A 23 11.38 -6.21 -9.44
CA PRO A 23 10.67 -4.99 -9.07
C PRO A 23 9.59 -5.21 -7.99
N GLY A 24 9.00 -6.42 -7.94
CA GLY A 24 7.99 -6.81 -6.95
C GLY A 24 8.44 -6.71 -5.49
N LYS A 25 9.72 -6.97 -5.18
CA LYS A 25 10.22 -6.88 -3.80
C LYS A 25 10.36 -5.44 -3.31
N LEU A 26 10.78 -4.51 -4.17
CA LEU A 26 10.79 -3.08 -3.83
C LEU A 26 9.37 -2.55 -3.62
N ILE A 27 8.45 -2.95 -4.52
CA ILE A 27 7.03 -2.60 -4.44
C ILE A 27 6.40 -3.15 -3.15
N SER A 28 6.72 -4.38 -2.74
CA SER A 28 6.20 -4.99 -1.50
C SER A 28 6.47 -4.16 -0.24
N VAL A 29 7.71 -3.67 -0.10
CA VAL A 29 8.13 -2.88 1.07
C VAL A 29 7.39 -1.54 1.09
N ILE A 30 7.29 -0.89 -0.06
CA ILE A 30 6.56 0.38 -0.20
C ILE A 30 5.09 0.17 0.14
N LEU A 31 4.45 -0.84 -0.45
CA LEU A 31 3.03 -1.12 -0.25
C LEU A 31 2.71 -1.42 1.22
N LYS A 32 3.52 -2.25 1.89
CA LYS A 32 3.35 -2.53 3.32
C LYS A 32 3.33 -1.25 4.15
N ASN A 33 4.28 -0.34 3.92
CA ASN A 33 4.31 0.93 4.62
C ASN A 33 3.10 1.80 4.25
N VAL A 34 2.74 1.88 2.96
CA VAL A 34 1.59 2.67 2.49
C VAL A 34 0.29 2.21 3.13
N TYR A 35 0.04 0.90 3.27
CA TYR A 35 -1.17 0.41 3.94
C TYR A 35 -1.25 0.83 5.40
N VAL A 36 -0.13 0.77 6.14
CA VAL A 36 -0.06 1.24 7.53
C VAL A 36 -0.30 2.75 7.61
N PHE A 37 0.38 3.53 6.77
CA PHE A 37 0.19 4.98 6.71
C PHE A 37 -1.24 5.37 6.31
N ALA A 38 -1.84 4.68 5.35
CA ALA A 38 -3.21 4.93 4.90
C ALA A 38 -4.21 4.67 6.04
N GLY A 39 -4.03 3.60 6.83
CA GLY A 39 -4.87 3.33 7.99
C GLY A 39 -4.77 4.41 9.07
N ILE A 40 -3.55 4.85 9.38
CA ILE A 40 -3.32 5.94 10.35
C ILE A 40 -3.93 7.25 9.84
N LEU A 41 -3.69 7.59 8.57
CA LEU A 41 -4.21 8.81 7.96
C LEU A 41 -5.74 8.83 7.94
N LEU A 42 -6.37 7.71 7.56
CA LEU A 42 -7.82 7.53 7.61
C LEU A 42 -8.34 7.80 9.03
N PHE A 43 -7.73 7.18 10.04
CA PHE A 43 -8.15 7.33 11.43
C PHE A 43 -8.07 8.78 11.89
N VAL A 44 -6.95 9.47 11.61
CA VAL A 44 -6.75 10.88 11.94
C VAL A 44 -7.79 11.76 11.25
N LEU A 45 -8.05 11.56 9.96
CA LEU A 45 -9.03 12.34 9.20
C LEU A 45 -10.47 12.09 9.68
N LEU A 46 -10.81 10.86 10.07
CA LEU A 46 -12.12 10.55 10.64
C LEU A 46 -12.32 11.24 11.99
N ILE A 47 -11.30 11.24 12.85
CA ILE A 47 -11.37 11.94 14.14
C ILE A 47 -11.52 13.45 13.93
N PHE A 48 -10.62 14.07 13.16
CA PHE A 48 -10.69 15.52 12.93
C PHE A 48 -11.95 15.93 12.17
N GLY A 49 -12.35 15.16 11.16
CA GLY A 49 -13.57 15.40 10.39
C GLY A 49 -14.81 15.24 11.26
N GLY A 50 -14.88 14.19 12.06
CA GLY A 50 -15.97 13.92 13.00
C GLY A 50 -16.13 15.02 14.04
N PHE A 51 -15.03 15.41 14.70
CA PHE A 51 -15.05 16.53 15.64
C PHE A 51 -15.45 17.84 14.96
N SER A 52 -14.97 18.11 13.75
CA SER A 52 -15.33 19.32 13.00
C SER A 52 -16.83 19.37 12.67
N VAL A 53 -17.45 18.23 12.37
CA VAL A 53 -18.91 18.13 12.15
C VAL A 53 -19.67 18.39 13.46
N ILE A 54 -19.25 17.78 14.57
CA ILE A 54 -19.92 17.92 15.87
C ILE A 54 -19.83 19.37 16.37
N MET A 55 -18.65 19.97 16.34
CA MET A 55 -18.44 21.36 16.77
C MET A 55 -19.18 22.34 15.85
N GLY A 56 -19.11 22.16 14.53
CA GLY A 56 -19.82 23.01 13.58
C GLY A 56 -21.34 22.94 13.74
N ALA A 57 -21.88 21.75 14.05
CA ALA A 57 -23.31 21.59 14.32
C ALA A 57 -23.74 22.27 15.63
N GLY A 58 -22.91 22.20 16.68
CA GLY A 58 -23.17 22.87 17.96
C GLY A 58 -23.12 24.40 17.89
N GLU A 59 -22.17 24.95 17.10
CA GLU A 59 -22.00 26.40 16.93
C GLU A 59 -22.93 26.99 15.83
N ASN A 60 -23.79 26.20 15.19
CA ASN A 60 -24.55 26.58 13.99
C ASN A 60 -23.66 27.15 12.86
N ASP A 61 -22.42 26.66 12.73
CA ASP A 61 -21.49 27.02 11.66
C ASP A 61 -21.57 25.98 10.52
N PRO A 62 -22.32 26.28 9.44
CA PRO A 62 -22.45 25.37 8.31
C PRO A 62 -21.14 25.17 7.54
N LYS A 63 -20.18 26.11 7.60
CA LYS A 63 -18.90 25.97 6.90
C LYS A 63 -18.03 24.91 7.57
N LYS A 64 -17.90 24.95 8.90
CA LYS A 64 -17.18 23.91 9.66
C LYS A 64 -17.80 22.53 9.46
N THR A 65 -19.14 22.47 9.49
CA THR A 65 -19.88 21.23 9.26
C THR A 65 -19.62 20.65 7.87
N ALA A 66 -19.67 21.50 6.82
CA ALA A 66 -19.39 21.08 5.45
C ALA A 66 -17.93 20.63 5.28
N ALA A 67 -16.97 21.34 5.89
CA ALA A 67 -15.56 20.97 5.86
C ALA A 67 -15.30 19.60 6.52
N GLY A 68 -15.89 19.35 7.68
CA GLY A 68 -15.78 18.06 8.37
C GLY A 68 -16.38 16.91 7.57
N LYS A 69 -17.57 17.11 6.98
CA LYS A 69 -18.18 16.13 6.06
C LYS A 69 -17.29 15.84 4.86
N LYS A 70 -16.72 16.89 4.23
CA LYS A 70 -15.80 16.75 3.10
C LYS A 70 -14.55 15.96 3.50
N ALA A 71 -13.99 16.23 4.68
CA ALA A 71 -12.83 15.50 5.19
C ALA A 71 -13.14 14.01 5.34
N ILE A 72 -14.26 13.65 5.98
CA ILE A 72 -14.71 12.26 6.14
C ILE A 72 -14.89 11.59 4.77
N THR A 73 -15.62 12.23 3.85
CA THR A 73 -15.85 11.67 2.51
C THR A 73 -14.54 11.46 1.76
N SER A 74 -13.61 12.42 1.82
CA SER A 74 -12.30 12.30 1.17
C SER A 74 -11.46 11.17 1.77
N ALA A 75 -11.53 10.98 3.08
CA ALA A 75 -10.83 9.90 3.78
C ALA A 75 -11.38 8.53 3.38
N LEU A 76 -12.71 8.41 3.30
CA LEU A 76 -13.38 7.18 2.85
C LEU A 76 -13.07 6.85 1.39
N ILE A 77 -13.05 7.85 0.50
CA ILE A 77 -12.67 7.65 -0.90
C ILE A 77 -11.21 7.19 -1.00
N GLY A 78 -10.30 7.86 -0.29
CA GLY A 78 -8.89 7.47 -0.26
C GLY A 78 -8.71 6.04 0.26
N PHE A 79 -9.41 5.68 1.34
CA PHE A 79 -9.41 4.32 1.86
C PHE A 79 -9.96 3.31 0.86
N LEU A 80 -11.05 3.63 0.17
CA LEU A 80 -11.64 2.75 -0.84
C LEU A 80 -10.66 2.47 -1.99
N ILE A 81 -9.89 3.47 -2.43
CA ILE A 81 -8.84 3.29 -3.44
C ILE A 81 -7.75 2.34 -2.95
N VAL A 82 -7.26 2.54 -1.72
CA VAL A 82 -6.25 1.66 -1.11
C VAL A 82 -6.78 0.25 -0.94
N PHE A 83 -8.05 0.11 -0.53
CA PHE A 83 -8.74 -1.16 -0.42
C PHE A 83 -8.89 -1.87 -1.77
N ALA A 84 -9.28 -1.16 -2.83
CA ALA A 84 -9.37 -1.71 -4.19
C ALA A 84 -7.99 -2.12 -4.74
N SER A 85 -6.95 -1.35 -4.43
CA SER A 85 -5.57 -1.65 -4.82
C SER A 85 -5.11 -3.02 -4.32
N TYR A 86 -5.49 -3.41 -3.08
CA TYR A 86 -5.18 -4.74 -2.54
C TYR A 86 -5.68 -5.87 -3.46
N TRP A 87 -6.91 -5.76 -3.97
CA TRP A 87 -7.48 -6.76 -4.87
C TRP A 87 -6.74 -6.84 -6.20
N ILE A 88 -6.36 -5.69 -6.77
CA ILE A 88 -5.58 -5.62 -8.02
C ILE A 88 -4.23 -6.32 -7.82
N ILE A 89 -3.52 -6.00 -6.74
CA ILE A 89 -2.22 -6.62 -6.44
C ILE A 89 -2.40 -8.12 -6.23
N ARG A 90 -3.43 -8.56 -5.52
CA ARG A 90 -3.71 -9.99 -5.29
C ARG A 90 -3.90 -10.76 -6.60
N ILE A 91 -4.59 -10.18 -7.58
CA ILE A 91 -4.75 -10.79 -8.91
C ILE A 91 -3.38 -10.90 -9.60
N ILE A 92 -2.53 -9.86 -9.52
CA ILE A 92 -1.18 -9.88 -10.07
C ILE A 92 -0.33 -10.99 -9.41
N GLU A 93 -0.43 -11.18 -8.09
CA GLU A 93 0.27 -12.26 -7.39
C GLU A 93 -0.13 -13.64 -7.92
N ILE A 94 -1.43 -13.86 -8.16
CA ILE A 94 -1.95 -15.14 -8.68
C ILE A 94 -1.42 -15.41 -10.09
N ILE A 95 -1.38 -14.40 -10.96
CA ILE A 95 -0.95 -14.55 -12.35
C ILE A 95 0.58 -14.68 -12.44
N THR A 96 1.33 -13.94 -11.63
CA THR A 96 2.80 -13.89 -11.69
C THR A 96 3.49 -14.91 -10.79
N GLY A 97 2.80 -15.45 -9.79
CA GLY A 97 3.37 -16.34 -8.77
C GLY A 97 4.30 -15.62 -7.78
N ILE A 98 4.38 -14.29 -7.80
CA ILE A 98 5.24 -13.49 -6.93
C ILE A 98 4.43 -13.05 -5.70
N ASN A 99 4.96 -13.29 -4.49
CA ASN A 99 4.37 -12.78 -3.26
C ASN A 99 4.81 -11.32 -3.01
N ILE A 100 3.88 -10.38 -3.15
CA ILE A 100 4.10 -8.93 -3.01
C ILE A 100 3.53 -8.41 -1.68
N LEU A 101 2.41 -8.95 -1.20
CA LEU A 101 1.73 -8.51 0.01
C LEU A 101 2.19 -9.28 1.26
N GLY A 102 2.65 -10.53 1.08
CA GLY A 102 3.05 -11.43 2.16
C GLY A 102 4.56 -11.42 2.45
N GLY A 103 5.23 -10.27 2.42
CA GLY A 103 6.71 -10.10 2.50
C GLY A 103 7.41 -10.71 3.72
N GLY A 104 7.41 -12.04 3.82
CA GLY A 104 8.02 -12.86 4.86
C GLY A 104 8.41 -14.23 4.28
N GLY A 105 9.28 -14.21 3.27
CA GLY A 105 10.05 -15.39 2.90
C GLY A 105 11.24 -15.52 3.85
N LEU A 106 11.09 -16.33 4.90
CA LEU A 106 12.19 -17.09 5.47
C LEU A 106 12.31 -18.36 4.62
N GLY A 107 13.32 -18.39 3.75
CA GLY A 107 13.59 -19.47 2.80
C GLY A 107 14.59 -19.00 1.75
#